data_AF-A0A963QAC9-F1
#
_entry.id   AF-A0A963QAC9-F1
#
_cell.length_a   1.000
_cell.length_b   1.000
_cell.length_c   1.000
_cell.angle_alpha   90.00
_cell.angle_beta   90.00
_cell.angle_gamma   90.00
#
_symmetry.space_group_name_H-M   'P 1'
#
loop_
_entity.id
_entity.type
_entity.pdbx_description
1 polymer ?
#
loop_
_entity_poly.entity_id
_entity_poly.type
_entity_poly.pdbx_seq_one_letter_code
_entity_poly.pdbx_strand_id
1 'polypeptide(L)'
;STAPFWLALAGVVAAWYMYMVNPALPAAIKRGVMPLYTVLENKYYMDWFNENVLARAARGLGTGLWKGGDQGLIDGALVNGSWKLVGWVASIVRRLQSGFLYHYALSMILGVFVLMTYFVWRS
;
A
#
# COMPACT_ATOMS: atom_id res chain seq x y z
N SER A 1 17.37 54.03 6.35
CA SER A 1 17.51 52.56 6.25
C SER A 1 18.52 51.96 7.23
N THR A 2 18.62 52.47 8.46
CA THR A 2 19.67 52.09 9.44
C THR A 2 19.15 51.32 10.66
N ALA A 3 17.84 51.32 10.93
CA ALA A 3 17.26 50.62 12.07
C ALA A 3 17.48 49.09 12.07
N PRO A 4 17.35 48.36 10.94
CA PRO A 4 17.62 46.92 10.92
C PRO A 4 19.09 46.59 11.22
N PHE A 5 20.02 47.45 10.78
CA PHE A 5 21.45 47.27 11.01
C PHE A 5 21.82 47.41 12.49
N TRP A 6 21.30 48.45 13.16
CA TRP A 6 21.54 48.64 14.60
C TRP A 6 20.90 47.55 15.46
N LEU A 7 19.71 47.04 15.07
CA LEU A 7 19.07 45.92 15.74
C LEU A 7 19.86 44.61 15.58
N ALA A 8 20.37 44.33 14.37
CA ALA A 8 21.22 43.17 14.13
C ALA A 8 22.53 43.27 14.93
N LEU A 9 23.17 44.44 14.94
CA LEU A 9 24.40 44.69 15.70
C LEU A 9 24.16 44.50 17.21
N ALA A 10 23.07 45.07 17.74
CA ALA A 10 22.69 44.88 19.14
C ALA A 10 22.42 43.39 19.46
N GLY A 11 21.80 42.65 18.55
CA GLY A 11 21.58 41.20 18.69
C GLY A 11 22.88 40.40 18.76
N VAL A 12 23.86 40.73 17.91
CA VAL A 12 25.18 40.08 17.90
C VAL A 12 25.95 40.38 19.19
N VAL A 13 25.96 41.64 19.64
CA VAL A 13 26.65 42.04 20.88
C VAL A 13 26.00 41.39 22.10
N ALA A 14 24.67 41.34 22.16
CA ALA A 14 23.94 40.66 23.22
C ALA A 14 24.24 39.15 23.25
N ALA A 15 24.27 38.49 22.09
CA ALA A 15 24.63 37.07 21.99
C ALA A 15 26.08 36.82 22.44
N TRP A 16 27.04 37.66 22.02
CA TRP A 16 28.44 37.57 22.44
C TRP A 16 28.57 37.67 23.96
N TYR A 17 27.91 38.66 24.59
CA TYR A 17 27.94 38.82 26.04
C TYR A 17 27.32 37.63 26.78
N MET A 18 26.15 37.16 26.32
CA MET A 18 25.43 36.05 26.96
C MET A 18 26.18 34.70 26.83
N TYR A 19 26.89 34.46 25.72
CA TYR A 19 27.57 33.17 25.50
C TYR A 19 29.05 33.15 25.89
N MET A 20 29.80 34.26 25.78
CA MET A 20 31.23 34.30 26.11
C MET A 20 31.55 34.88 27.50
N VAL A 21 30.76 35.85 27.99
CA VAL A 21 31.10 36.57 29.23
C VAL A 21 30.32 36.02 30.43
N ASN A 22 29.00 35.81 30.29
CA ASN A 22 28.17 35.30 31.37
C ASN A 22 27.15 34.25 30.92
N PRO A 23 27.55 32.97 30.82
CA PRO A 23 26.68 31.86 30.45
C PRO A 23 25.55 31.57 31.46
N ALA A 24 25.65 32.07 32.70
CA ALA A 24 24.62 31.85 33.72
C ALA A 24 23.31 32.60 33.41
N LEU A 25 23.40 33.71 32.66
CA LEU A 25 22.27 34.53 32.26
C LEU A 25 21.35 33.82 31.24
N PRO A 26 21.83 33.28 30.11
CA PRO A 26 21.00 32.46 29.22
C PRO A 26 20.52 31.16 29.89
N ALA A 27 21.30 30.58 30.82
CA ALA A 27 20.85 29.41 31.59
C ALA A 27 19.65 29.74 32.51
N ALA A 28 19.66 30.90 33.17
CA ALA A 28 18.54 31.38 33.98
C ALA A 28 17.29 31.67 33.13
N ILE A 29 17.47 32.30 31.96
CA ILE A 29 16.39 32.55 31.00
C ILE A 29 15.80 31.22 30.51
N LYS A 30 16.63 30.27 30.08
CA LYS A 30 16.19 28.92 29.68
C LYS A 30 15.39 28.23 30.79
N ARG A 31 15.74 28.45 32.05
CA ARG A 31 15.00 27.92 33.21
C ARG A 31 13.60 28.51 33.36
N GLY A 32 13.42 29.79 33.05
CA GLY A 32 12.13 30.48 33.11
C GLY A 32 11.21 30.20 31.92
N VAL A 33 11.77 30.01 30.71
CA VAL A 33 10.99 29.73 29.48
C VAL A 33 11.13 28.29 29.00
N MET A 34 11.47 27.38 29.92
CA MET A 34 11.71 25.97 29.65
C MET A 34 10.63 25.29 28.77
N PRO A 35 9.31 25.48 29.01
CA PRO A 35 8.29 24.85 28.16
C PRO A 35 8.25 25.40 26.73
N LEU A 36 8.64 26.66 26.50
CA LEU A 36 8.73 27.21 25.14
C LEU A 36 10.03 26.76 24.46
N TYR A 37 11.12 26.70 25.23
CA TYR A 37 12.41 26.22 24.77
C TYR A 37 12.32 24.77 24.32
N THR A 38 11.62 23.90 25.06
CA THR A 38 11.41 22.50 24.68
C THR A 38 10.57 22.36 23.41
N VAL A 39 9.58 23.23 23.17
CA VAL A 39 8.80 23.22 21.91
C VAL A 39 9.67 23.64 20.72
N LEU A 40 10.49 24.68 20.89
CA LEU A 40 11.42 25.15 19.86
C LEU A 40 12.52 24.12 19.55
N GLU A 41 13.08 23.52 20.59
CA GLU A 41 14.13 22.50 20.53
C GLU A 41 13.62 21.20 19.88
N ASN A 42 12.36 20.83 20.16
CA ASN A 42 11.68 19.73 19.46
C ASN A 42 11.16 20.11 18.06
N LYS A 43 11.66 21.20 17.45
CA LYS A 43 11.23 21.69 16.12
C LYS A 43 9.71 21.74 15.99
N TYR A 44 9.03 22.32 16.96
CA TYR A 44 7.56 22.40 17.01
C TYR A 44 6.83 21.05 16.90
N TYR A 45 7.50 19.94 17.20
CA TYR A 45 6.98 18.57 17.03
C TYR A 45 6.51 18.22 15.61
N MET A 46 6.90 19.01 14.60
CA MET A 46 6.49 18.79 13.21
C MET A 46 7.01 17.46 12.67
N ASP A 47 8.28 17.14 12.98
CA ASP A 47 8.90 15.87 12.60
C ASP A 47 8.17 14.68 13.26
N TRP A 48 7.87 14.79 14.57
CA TRP A 48 7.13 13.77 15.32
C TRP A 48 5.71 13.53 14.79
N PHE A 49 4.99 14.60 14.46
CA PHE A 49 3.63 14.53 13.92
C PHE A 49 3.63 13.87 12.54
N ASN A 50 4.54 14.28 11.66
CA ASN A 50 4.62 13.72 10.32
C ASN A 50 4.92 12.21 10.38
N GLU A 51 5.88 11.81 11.21
CA GLU A 51 6.32 10.42 11.26
C GLU A 51 5.31 9.49 11.97
N ASN A 52 4.68 9.96 13.05
CA ASN A 52 3.72 9.15 13.81
C ASN A 52 2.30 9.17 13.24
N VAL A 53 1.86 10.29 12.67
CA VAL A 53 0.49 10.46 12.19
C VAL A 53 0.43 10.24 10.69
N LEU A 54 1.12 11.07 9.90
CA LEU A 54 1.02 11.03 8.44
C LEU A 54 1.65 9.76 7.86
N ALA A 55 2.89 9.44 8.20
CA ALA A 55 3.57 8.28 7.64
C ALA A 55 2.93 6.96 8.09
N ARG A 56 2.47 6.88 9.34
CA ARG A 56 1.76 5.69 9.84
C ARG A 56 0.38 5.53 9.23
N ALA A 57 -0.37 6.63 9.06
CA ALA A 57 -1.65 6.61 8.36
C ALA A 57 -1.49 6.22 6.88
N ALA A 58 -0.52 6.80 6.17
CA ALA A 58 -0.24 6.48 4.77
C ALA A 58 0.15 5.01 4.59
N ARG A 59 1.02 4.47 5.46
CA ARG A 59 1.38 3.04 5.43
C ARG A 59 0.18 2.15 5.73
N GLY A 60 -0.66 2.53 6.70
CA GLY A 60 -1.88 1.80 7.04
C GLY A 60 -2.87 1.74 5.88
N LEU A 61 -3.15 2.89 5.26
CA LEU A 61 -4.02 3.01 4.09
C LEU A 61 -3.46 2.23 2.89
N GLY A 62 -2.16 2.35 2.60
CA GLY A 62 -1.52 1.62 1.52
C GLY A 62 -1.58 0.10 1.72
N THR A 63 -1.33 -0.38 2.94
CA THR A 63 -1.42 -1.81 3.26
C THR A 63 -2.86 -2.31 3.18
N GLY A 64 -3.84 -1.50 3.60
CA GLY A 64 -5.26 -1.80 3.50
C GLY A 64 -5.75 -1.89 2.06
N LEU A 65 -5.36 -0.92 1.21
CA LEU A 65 -5.69 -0.93 -0.22
C LEU A 65 -5.05 -2.13 -0.93
N TRP A 66 -3.78 -2.43 -0.65
CA TRP A 66 -3.08 -3.55 -1.27
C TRP A 66 -3.69 -4.91 -0.89
N LYS A 67 -3.89 -5.15 0.41
CA LYS A 67 -4.44 -6.43 0.88
C LYS A 67 -5.92 -6.60 0.56
N GLY A 68 -6.70 -5.53 0.67
CA GLY A 68 -8.14 -5.56 0.41
C GLY A 68 -8.49 -5.52 -1.07
N GLY A 69 -7.80 -4.65 -1.83
CA GLY A 69 -7.99 -4.47 -3.26
C GLY A 69 -7.36 -5.60 -4.06
N ASP A 70 -6.03 -5.65 -4.14
CA ASP A 70 -5.33 -6.59 -5.03
C ASP A 70 -5.47 -8.03 -4.58
N GLN A 71 -5.09 -8.33 -3.33
CA GLN A 71 -5.07 -9.72 -2.87
C GLN A 71 -6.48 -10.30 -2.64
N GLY A 72 -7.43 -9.44 -2.25
CA GLY A 72 -8.82 -9.85 -2.00
C GLY A 72 -9.64 -10.05 -3.28
N LEU A 73 -9.63 -9.08 -4.20
CA LEU A 73 -10.43 -9.15 -5.42
C LEU A 73 -9.76 -9.97 -6.52
N ILE A 74 -8.46 -9.79 -6.76
CA ILE A 74 -7.80 -10.40 -7.92
C ILE A 74 -7.46 -11.86 -7.61
N ASP A 75 -6.66 -12.11 -6.57
CA ASP A 75 -6.30 -13.47 -6.20
C ASP A 75 -7.51 -14.22 -5.61
N GLY A 76 -8.29 -13.54 -4.77
CA GLY A 76 -9.40 -14.15 -4.03
C GLY A 76 -10.63 -14.47 -4.87
N ALA A 77 -11.06 -13.59 -5.79
CA ALA A 77 -12.30 -13.79 -6.54
C ALA A 77 -12.05 -14.31 -7.96
N LEU A 78 -11.13 -13.69 -8.70
CA LEU A 78 -10.87 -14.05 -10.10
C LEU A 78 -10.04 -15.32 -10.22
N VAL A 79 -8.91 -15.42 -9.52
CA VAL A 79 -8.06 -16.60 -9.60
C VAL A 79 -8.75 -17.79 -8.94
N ASN A 80 -9.28 -17.65 -7.71
CA ASN A 80 -10.00 -18.75 -7.05
C ASN A 80 -11.29 -19.20 -7.72
N GLY A 81 -12.05 -18.29 -8.31
CA GLY A 81 -13.21 -18.66 -9.10
C GLY A 81 -12.81 -19.51 -10.32
N SER A 82 -11.76 -19.08 -11.02
CA SER A 82 -11.32 -19.71 -12.27
C SER A 82 -10.79 -21.13 -12.05
N TRP A 83 -9.90 -21.37 -11.08
CA TRP A 83 -9.40 -22.74 -10.86
C TRP A 83 -10.44 -23.69 -10.28
N LYS A 84 -11.38 -23.21 -9.46
CA LYS A 84 -12.50 -24.03 -8.98
C LYS A 84 -13.43 -24.43 -10.13
N LEU A 85 -13.74 -23.52 -11.04
CA LEU A 85 -14.53 -23.81 -12.24
C LEU A 85 -13.84 -24.84 -13.13
N VAL A 86 -12.56 -24.62 -13.45
CA VAL A 86 -11.77 -25.56 -14.26
C VAL A 86 -11.72 -26.94 -13.60
N GLY A 87 -11.46 -27.01 -12.29
CA GLY A 87 -11.46 -28.26 -11.54
C GLY A 87 -12.81 -28.96 -11.53
N TRP A 88 -13.91 -28.22 -11.38
CA TRP A 88 -15.27 -28.75 -11.43
C TRP A 88 -15.60 -29.33 -12.81
N VAL A 89 -15.34 -28.59 -13.88
CA VAL A 89 -15.54 -29.04 -15.26
C VAL A 89 -14.70 -30.29 -15.54
N ALA A 90 -13.41 -30.27 -15.19
CA ALA A 90 -12.52 -31.42 -15.35
C ALA A 90 -13.04 -32.65 -14.58
N SER A 91 -13.59 -32.47 -13.37
CA SER A 91 -14.16 -33.56 -12.59
C SER A 91 -15.40 -34.20 -13.23
N ILE A 92 -16.23 -33.40 -13.90
CA ILE A 92 -17.40 -33.87 -14.65
C ILE A 92 -16.95 -34.62 -15.90
N VAL A 93 -16.05 -34.03 -16.69
CA VAL A 93 -15.50 -34.66 -17.90
C VAL A 93 -14.85 -36.00 -17.57
N ARG A 94 -14.11 -36.08 -16.45
CA ARG A 94 -13.49 -37.34 -16.00
C ARG A 94 -14.51 -38.41 -15.63
N ARG A 95 -15.72 -38.05 -15.17
CA ARG A 95 -16.80 -39.01 -14.90
C ARG A 95 -17.49 -39.49 -16.18
N LEU A 96 -17.53 -38.65 -17.22
CA LEU A 96 -18.06 -39.03 -18.54
C LEU A 96 -17.11 -40.00 -19.28
N GLN A 97 -15.82 -39.97 -18.98
CA GLN A 97 -14.87 -41.02 -19.35
C GLN A 97 -15.11 -42.27 -18.47
N SER A 98 -16.23 -42.96 -18.66
CA SER A 98 -16.69 -44.11 -17.85
C SER A 98 -15.85 -45.39 -18.02
N GLY A 99 -14.74 -45.35 -18.76
CA GLY A 99 -13.79 -46.47 -18.93
C GLY A 99 -14.32 -47.67 -19.73
N PHE A 100 -15.63 -47.74 -20.02
CA PHE A 100 -16.24 -48.80 -20.81
C PHE A 100 -16.01 -48.56 -22.31
N LEU A 101 -15.27 -49.46 -22.97
CA LEU A 101 -15.00 -49.47 -24.42
C LEU A 101 -16.26 -49.30 -25.28
N TYR A 102 -17.41 -49.82 -24.83
CA TYR A 102 -18.69 -49.70 -25.54
C TYR A 102 -19.14 -48.24 -25.72
N HIS A 103 -18.95 -47.38 -24.72
CA HIS A 103 -19.32 -45.96 -24.81
C HIS A 103 -18.42 -45.19 -25.79
N TYR A 104 -17.16 -45.62 -25.94
CA TYR A 104 -16.23 -45.03 -26.91
C TYR A 104 -16.59 -45.43 -28.36
N ALA A 105 -16.93 -46.69 -28.60
CA ALA A 105 -17.32 -47.13 -29.93
C ALA A 105 -18.61 -46.43 -30.40
N LEU A 106 -19.60 -46.31 -29.51
CA LEU A 106 -20.85 -45.60 -29.80
C LEU A 106 -20.60 -44.11 -30.08
N SER A 107 -19.78 -43.43 -29.28
CA SER A 107 -19.48 -42.01 -29.47
C SER A 107 -18.71 -41.72 -30.77
N MET A 108 -17.82 -42.62 -31.21
CA MET A 108 -17.14 -42.49 -32.50
C MET A 108 -18.11 -42.58 -33.67
N ILE A 109 -19.00 -43.58 -33.69
CA ILE A 109 -20.00 -43.75 -34.76
C ILE A 109 -20.93 -42.54 -34.83
N LEU A 110 -21.40 -42.06 -33.67
CA LEU A 110 -22.27 -40.89 -33.57
C LEU A 110 -21.56 -39.61 -34.03
N GLY A 111 -20.29 -39.43 -33.68
CA GLY A 111 -19.47 -38.31 -34.14
C GLY A 111 -19.29 -38.27 -35.65
N VAL A 112 -18.97 -39.41 -36.27
CA VAL A 112 -18.86 -39.53 -37.73
C VAL A 112 -20.21 -39.24 -38.40
N PHE A 113 -21.30 -39.79 -37.87
CA PHE A 113 -22.65 -39.56 -38.40
C PHE A 113 -23.05 -38.07 -38.37
N VAL A 114 -22.79 -37.37 -37.26
CA VAL A 114 -23.05 -35.93 -37.14
C VAL A 114 -22.19 -35.13 -38.10
N LEU A 115 -20.89 -35.44 -38.20
CA LEU A 115 -19.98 -34.75 -39.14
C LEU A 115 -20.42 -34.93 -40.60
N MET A 116 -20.79 -36.15 -40.99
CA MET A 116 -21.30 -36.44 -42.34
C MET A 116 -22.60 -35.68 -42.61
N THR A 117 -23.54 -35.70 -41.67
CA THR A 117 -24.83 -34.98 -41.80
C THR A 117 -24.62 -33.47 -41.93
N TYR A 118 -23.73 -32.90 -41.13
CA TYR A 118 -23.40 -31.48 -41.20
C TYR A 118 -22.75 -31.10 -42.54
N PHE A 119 -21.83 -31.94 -43.04
CA PHE A 119 -21.14 -31.68 -44.31
C PHE A 119 -22.10 -31.74 -45.50
N VAL A 120 -23.00 -32.74 -45.51
CA VAL A 120 -24.03 -32.92 -46.55
C VAL A 120 -25.09 -31.81 -46.53
N TRP A 121 -25.44 -31.30 -45.35
CA TRP A 121 -26.41 -30.20 -45.25
C TRP A 121 -25.80 -28.83 -45.59
N ARG A 122 -24.48 -28.68 -45.44
CA ARG A 122 -23.74 -27.47 -45.79
C ARG A 122 -23.36 -27.40 -47.28
N SER A 123 -23.19 -28.55 -47.94
CA SER A 123 -22.92 -28.68 -49.38
C SER A 123 -24.19 -28.54 -50.21
#